data_AF-A0A645FDQ8-F1
#
_entry.id   AF-A0A645FDQ8-F1
#
_cell.length_a   1.000
_cell.length_b   1.000
_cell.length_c   1.000
_cell.angle_alpha   90.00
_cell.angle_beta   90.00
_cell.angle_gamma   90.00
#
_symmetry.space_group_name_H-M   'P 1'
#
loop_
_entity.id
_entity.type
_entity.pdbx_description
1 polymer ?
#
loop_
_entity_poly.entity_id
_entity_poly.type
_entity_poly.pdbx_seq_one_letter_code
_entity_poly.pdbx_strand_id
1 'polypeptide(L)'
;MFSDTIYMKEFAAGKVEVPAHDGKEGGNFGVPNAIVIADRNLESESNALLSVCKEKSNRRTADGNLVISALPDSLKNKPMFSVPRGVGSAPGAAYSVTLDKPAKAYLLVHDRGTTAIPDGWTKEEGKVSWKSGNMPFTDSVYSWEVPAGKLEIPAHNGKEGNAFGIPNAVVVDYR
;
A
#
# COMPACT_ATOMS: atom_id res chain seq x y z
N MET A 1 -19.93 -25.39 -4.50
CA MET A 1 -19.00 -24.52 -3.76
C MET A 1 -17.61 -24.95 -4.19
N PHE A 2 -16.80 -24.02 -4.69
CA PHE A 2 -15.42 -24.33 -5.07
C PHE A 2 -14.53 -24.13 -3.84
N SER A 3 -13.61 -25.06 -3.60
CA SER A 3 -12.63 -24.97 -2.52
C SER A 3 -11.27 -25.37 -3.04
N ASP A 4 -10.25 -24.66 -2.58
CA ASP A 4 -8.86 -24.98 -2.91
C ASP A 4 -8.27 -25.95 -1.88
N THR A 5 -7.38 -26.83 -2.34
CA THR A 5 -6.53 -27.62 -1.44
C THR A 5 -5.19 -26.92 -1.31
N ILE A 6 -4.79 -26.63 -0.07
CA ILE A 6 -3.55 -25.91 0.22
C ILE A 6 -2.43 -26.90 0.47
N TYR A 7 -1.34 -26.75 -0.28
CA TYR A 7 -0.08 -27.46 -0.07
C TYR A 7 0.98 -26.49 0.45
N MET A 8 1.76 -26.93 1.44
CA MET A 8 2.82 -26.13 2.03
C MET A 8 4.17 -26.78 1.74
N LYS A 9 5.13 -25.99 1.24
CA LYS A 9 6.49 -26.42 0.98
C LYS A 9 7.47 -25.33 1.40
N GLU A 10 8.44 -25.71 2.22
CA GLU A 10 9.61 -24.88 2.50
C GLU A 10 10.66 -25.09 1.40
N PHE A 11 11.33 -24.01 1.01
CA PHE A 11 12.35 -24.04 -0.03
C PHE A 11 13.44 -23.01 0.26
N ALA A 12 14.67 -23.31 -0.16
CA ALA A 12 15.75 -22.32 -0.19
C ALA A 12 15.52 -21.32 -1.33
N ALA A 13 16.04 -20.10 -1.20
CA ALA A 13 15.93 -19.06 -2.22
C ALA A 13 16.34 -19.60 -3.61
N GLY A 14 15.48 -19.38 -4.60
CA GLY A 14 15.70 -19.90 -5.95
C GLY A 14 14.42 -19.94 -6.78
N LYS A 15 14.51 -20.58 -7.95
CA LYS A 15 13.38 -20.78 -8.84
C LYS A 15 12.40 -21.78 -8.22
N VAL A 16 11.12 -21.40 -8.14
CA VAL A 16 10.03 -22.30 -7.77
C VAL A 16 9.23 -22.65 -9.03
N GLU A 17 9.08 -23.94 -9.28
CA GLU A 17 8.23 -24.44 -10.37
C GLU A 17 6.84 -24.75 -9.84
N VAL A 18 5.83 -24.09 -10.41
CA VAL A 18 4.42 -24.36 -10.10
C VAL A 18 3.93 -25.40 -11.10
N PRO A 19 3.46 -26.57 -10.65
CA PRO A 19 2.91 -27.55 -11.57
C PRO A 19 1.67 -26.98 -12.25
N ALA A 20 1.47 -27.34 -13.52
CA ALA A 20 0.25 -27.00 -14.24
C ALA A 20 -0.96 -27.67 -13.56
N HIS A 21 -2.11 -27.00 -13.59
CA HIS A 21 -3.37 -27.61 -13.20
C HIS A 21 -3.98 -28.33 -14.41
N ASP A 22 -3.88 -29.65 -14.46
CA ASP A 22 -4.42 -30.49 -15.53
C ASP A 22 -5.75 -31.18 -15.16
N GLY A 23 -6.27 -30.91 -13.97
CA GLY A 23 -7.57 -31.40 -13.53
C GLY A 23 -8.72 -30.93 -14.42
N LYS A 24 -9.62 -31.86 -14.76
CA LYS A 24 -10.78 -31.65 -15.64
C LYS A 24 -12.05 -32.17 -14.97
N GLU A 25 -13.10 -31.37 -15.00
CA GLU A 25 -14.44 -31.76 -14.58
C GLU A 25 -15.44 -31.48 -15.70
N GLY A 26 -16.08 -32.55 -16.20
CA GLY A 26 -16.92 -32.46 -17.40
C GLY A 26 -16.15 -31.92 -18.61
N GLY A 27 -16.66 -30.83 -19.20
CA GLY A 27 -16.04 -30.15 -20.36
C GLY A 27 -15.00 -29.08 -20.00
N ASN A 28 -14.80 -28.77 -18.71
CA ASN A 28 -14.04 -27.61 -18.27
C ASN A 28 -12.69 -28.01 -17.64
N PHE A 29 -11.65 -27.23 -17.92
CA PHE A 29 -10.36 -27.31 -17.21
C PHE A 29 -10.39 -26.44 -15.96
N GLY A 30 -9.69 -26.87 -14.91
CA GLY A 30 -9.52 -26.04 -13.71
C GLY A 30 -8.65 -24.81 -13.95
N VAL A 31 -8.70 -23.87 -12.99
CA VAL A 31 -7.90 -22.63 -13.03
C VAL A 31 -6.41 -22.92 -12.75
N PRO A 32 -5.47 -22.09 -13.24
CA PRO A 32 -4.06 -22.24 -12.90
C PRO A 32 -3.81 -22.23 -11.39
N ASN A 33 -2.88 -23.07 -10.94
CA ASN A 33 -2.43 -23.07 -9.54
C ASN A 33 -1.81 -21.73 -9.16
N ALA A 34 -2.10 -21.25 -7.95
CA ALA A 34 -1.49 -20.07 -7.38
C ALA A 34 -0.43 -20.46 -6.33
N ILE A 35 0.67 -19.70 -6.27
CA ILE A 35 1.61 -19.77 -5.15
C ILE A 35 1.44 -18.53 -4.30
N VAL A 36 1.35 -18.76 -2.99
CA VAL A 36 1.51 -17.73 -1.97
C VAL A 36 2.87 -17.96 -1.31
N ILE A 37 3.79 -17.01 -1.46
CA ILE A 37 5.06 -17.03 -0.72
C ILE A 37 4.79 -16.40 0.64
N ALA A 38 4.70 -17.23 1.68
CA ALA A 38 4.62 -16.78 3.06
C ALA A 38 6.03 -16.79 3.67
N ASP A 39 6.61 -15.61 3.88
CA ASP A 39 7.80 -15.50 4.71
C ASP A 39 7.36 -15.69 6.17
N ARG A 40 7.80 -16.78 6.81
CA ARG A 40 7.47 -17.06 8.22
C ARG A 40 8.23 -16.14 9.20
N ASN A 41 9.19 -15.35 8.71
CA ASN A 41 9.88 -14.31 9.45
C ASN A 41 9.32 -12.90 9.17
N LEU A 42 8.25 -12.77 8.37
CA LEU A 42 7.45 -11.54 8.35
C LEU A 42 6.58 -11.47 9.62
N GLU A 43 7.21 -11.44 10.80
CA GLU A 43 6.67 -10.55 11.82
C GLU A 43 6.99 -9.13 11.33
N SER A 44 6.12 -8.57 10.49
CA SER A 44 6.21 -7.15 10.25
C SER A 44 5.83 -6.48 11.57
N GLU A 45 6.82 -5.95 12.29
CA GLU A 45 6.60 -4.98 13.37
C GLU A 45 5.73 -3.79 12.87
N SER A 46 5.64 -3.64 11.56
CA SER A 46 4.76 -2.71 10.88
C SER A 46 3.41 -3.34 10.51
N ASN A 47 2.32 -2.67 10.86
CA ASN A 47 0.97 -2.97 10.38
C ASN A 47 0.71 -2.48 8.94
N ALA A 48 1.77 -2.16 8.17
CA ALA A 48 1.66 -1.68 6.80
C ALA A 48 1.28 -2.80 5.82
N LEU A 49 0.20 -2.60 5.09
CA LEU A 49 -0.22 -3.44 3.98
C LEU A 49 0.44 -2.97 2.69
N LEU A 50 1.10 -3.89 1.99
CA LEU A 50 1.56 -3.68 0.62
C LEU A 50 0.39 -3.85 -0.37
N SER A 51 0.26 -2.89 -1.28
CA SER A 51 -0.74 -2.85 -2.35
C SER A 51 -0.15 -2.19 -3.60
N VAL A 52 -1.00 -1.85 -4.58
CA VAL A 52 -0.59 -1.16 -5.82
C VAL A 52 -1.28 0.19 -5.91
N CYS A 53 -0.52 1.26 -6.18
CA CYS A 53 -1.04 2.59 -6.44
C CYS A 53 -1.67 2.64 -7.83
N LYS A 54 -2.99 2.48 -7.90
CA LYS A 54 -3.75 2.55 -9.16
C LYS A 54 -5.15 3.09 -8.93
N GLU A 55 -5.72 3.70 -9.95
CA GLU A 55 -7.13 4.09 -9.96
C GLU A 55 -8.04 2.90 -9.69
N LYS A 56 -9.19 3.17 -9.06
CA LYS A 56 -10.19 2.18 -8.60
C LYS A 56 -9.69 1.23 -7.51
N SER A 57 -8.43 1.34 -7.08
CA SER A 57 -7.97 0.65 -5.86
C SER A 57 -8.65 1.27 -4.65
N ASN A 58 -9.23 0.44 -3.78
CA ASN A 58 -9.81 0.84 -2.49
C ASN A 58 -8.78 0.90 -1.36
N ARG A 59 -7.48 0.77 -1.69
CA ARG A 59 -6.39 0.60 -0.73
C ARG A 59 -5.65 1.90 -0.42
N ARG A 60 -6.29 3.07 -0.52
CA ARG A 60 -5.65 4.32 -0.04
C ARG A 60 -5.29 4.23 1.46
N THR A 61 -6.09 3.47 2.21
CA THR A 61 -5.77 2.92 3.53
C THR A 61 -5.93 1.41 3.49
N ALA A 62 -5.27 0.69 4.40
CA ALA A 62 -5.22 -0.77 4.37
C ALA A 62 -6.58 -1.44 4.62
N ASP A 63 -7.52 -0.74 5.27
CA ASP A 63 -8.87 -1.22 5.58
C ASP A 63 -9.79 -1.37 4.35
N GLY A 64 -9.39 -0.86 3.18
CA GLY A 64 -10.11 -1.14 1.92
C GLY A 64 -11.35 -0.30 1.67
N ASN A 65 -11.50 0.86 2.32
CA ASN A 65 -12.71 1.69 2.23
C ASN A 65 -12.54 2.97 1.39
N LEU A 66 -11.31 3.30 0.98
CA LEU A 66 -10.98 4.60 0.37
C LEU A 66 -10.44 4.40 -1.05
N VAL A 67 -11.22 4.84 -2.04
CA VAL A 67 -10.99 4.54 -3.46
C VAL A 67 -10.17 5.62 -4.13
N ILE A 68 -8.99 5.28 -4.65
CA ILE A 68 -8.18 6.17 -5.48
C ILE A 68 -8.91 6.42 -6.81
N SER A 69 -9.23 7.68 -7.09
CA SER A 69 -9.97 8.08 -8.28
C SER A 69 -9.11 8.73 -9.37
N ALA A 70 -7.97 9.32 -9.00
CA ALA A 70 -7.01 9.88 -9.95
C ALA A 70 -5.62 9.96 -9.29
N LEU A 71 -4.56 9.85 -10.07
CA LEU A 71 -3.17 9.93 -9.60
C LEU A 71 -2.23 10.40 -10.73
N PRO A 72 -1.06 11.00 -10.41
CA PRO A 72 -0.05 11.31 -11.40
C PRO A 72 0.53 10.05 -12.04
N ASP A 73 0.85 10.08 -13.34
CA ASP A 73 1.40 8.92 -14.05
C ASP A 73 2.68 8.36 -13.42
N SER A 74 3.48 9.23 -12.79
CA SER A 74 4.68 8.86 -12.05
C SER A 74 4.43 7.92 -10.86
N LEU A 75 3.19 7.77 -10.39
CA LEU A 75 2.84 6.86 -9.29
C LEU A 75 2.13 5.59 -9.77
N LYS A 76 1.71 5.55 -11.04
CA LYS A 76 0.81 4.51 -11.57
C LYS A 76 1.46 3.13 -11.51
N ASN A 77 0.71 2.17 -10.99
CA ASN A 77 1.09 0.76 -10.87
C ASN A 77 2.34 0.51 -9.99
N LYS A 78 2.77 1.49 -9.20
CA LYS A 78 3.89 1.32 -8.28
C LYS A 78 3.45 0.67 -6.96
N PRO A 79 4.35 -0.06 -6.26
CA PRO A 79 4.08 -0.58 -4.92
C PRO A 79 3.68 0.55 -3.96
N MET A 80 2.66 0.31 -3.15
CA MET A 80 2.15 1.28 -2.17
C MET A 80 1.90 0.62 -0.82
N PHE A 81 2.51 1.18 0.22
CA PHE A 81 2.30 0.79 1.60
C PHE A 81 1.34 1.77 2.29
N SER A 82 0.39 1.23 3.03
CA SER A 82 -0.54 2.00 3.86
C SER A 82 -0.95 1.22 5.10
N VAL A 83 -1.53 1.89 6.09
CA VAL A 83 -2.07 1.28 7.30
C VAL A 83 -3.59 1.52 7.39
N PRO A 84 -4.34 0.78 8.24
CA PRO A 84 -5.76 1.03 8.43
C PRO A 84 -6.03 2.47 8.91
N ARG A 85 -7.17 3.08 8.54
CA ARG A 85 -7.50 4.45 8.98
C ARG A 85 -7.56 4.57 10.51
N GLY A 86 -8.04 3.53 11.18
CA GLY A 86 -8.39 3.60 12.60
C GLY A 86 -9.59 4.53 12.84
N VAL A 87 -9.67 5.08 14.05
CA VAL A 87 -10.79 5.95 14.45
C VAL A 87 -10.61 7.38 13.92
N GLY A 88 -11.69 7.96 13.37
CA GLY A 88 -11.67 9.30 12.77
C GLY A 88 -11.32 10.44 13.74
N SER A 89 -11.57 10.22 15.04
CA SER A 89 -11.29 11.14 16.14
C SER A 89 -9.84 11.09 16.64
N ALA A 90 -8.98 10.24 16.05
CA ALA A 90 -7.55 10.18 16.34
C ALA A 90 -6.70 10.47 15.09
N PRO A 91 -5.46 10.98 15.29
CA PRO A 91 -4.47 11.13 14.23
C PRO A 91 -4.31 9.87 13.38
N GLY A 92 -3.98 10.04 12.11
CA GLY A 92 -3.54 8.94 11.27
C GLY A 92 -2.24 8.35 11.82
N ALA A 93 -2.20 7.03 12.04
CA ALA A 93 -1.06 6.37 12.68
C ALA A 93 0.25 6.53 11.90
N ALA A 94 1.35 6.69 12.63
CA ALA A 94 2.70 6.50 12.11
C ALA A 94 2.99 5.01 11.94
N TYR A 95 3.94 4.68 11.06
CA TYR A 95 4.43 3.31 10.85
C TYR A 95 5.78 3.34 10.15
N SER A 96 6.45 2.20 10.04
CA SER A 96 7.69 2.08 9.26
C SER A 96 7.56 1.03 8.17
N VAL A 97 8.37 1.12 7.12
CA VAL A 97 8.52 0.06 6.13
C VAL A 97 10.00 -0.25 5.95
N THR A 98 10.34 -1.52 5.72
CA THR A 98 11.71 -1.92 5.38
C THR A 98 11.82 -2.03 3.87
N LEU A 99 12.78 -1.32 3.29
CA LEU A 99 13.08 -1.33 1.87
C LEU A 99 14.31 -2.20 1.61
N ASP A 100 14.19 -3.17 0.72
CA ASP A 100 15.29 -4.11 0.43
C ASP A 100 16.40 -3.47 -0.42
N LYS A 101 16.09 -2.36 -1.11
CA LYS A 101 17.02 -1.62 -1.96
C LYS A 101 16.67 -0.13 -2.00
N PRO A 102 17.60 0.74 -2.42
CA PRO A 102 17.34 2.17 -2.56
C PRO A 102 16.13 2.45 -3.47
N ALA A 103 15.37 3.48 -3.13
CA ALA A 103 14.15 3.84 -3.84
C ALA A 103 13.91 5.35 -3.79
N LYS A 104 13.13 5.83 -4.76
CA LYS A 104 12.44 7.11 -4.60
C LYS A 104 11.11 6.83 -3.89
N ALA A 105 10.95 7.29 -2.66
CA ALA A 105 9.71 7.19 -1.91
C ALA A 105 8.84 8.40 -2.19
N TYR A 106 7.52 8.21 -2.26
CA TYR A 106 6.52 9.25 -2.43
C TYR A 106 5.50 9.18 -1.29
N LEU A 107 5.47 10.19 -0.43
CA LEU A 107 4.54 10.33 0.67
C LEU A 107 3.24 10.96 0.18
N LEU A 108 2.12 10.26 0.37
CA LEU A 108 0.78 10.75 0.10
C LEU A 108 0.18 11.31 1.39
N VAL A 109 0.03 12.62 1.44
CA VAL A 109 -0.40 13.35 2.63
C VAL A 109 -1.76 13.97 2.39
N HIS A 110 -2.77 13.52 3.14
CA HIS A 110 -4.14 14.03 3.02
C HIS A 110 -4.19 15.54 3.28
N ASP A 111 -4.81 16.27 2.35
CA ASP A 111 -5.07 17.70 2.43
C ASP A 111 -6.19 18.02 3.44
N ARG A 112 -6.00 17.62 4.71
CA ARG A 112 -6.90 17.95 5.83
C ARG A 112 -6.13 18.61 6.95
N GLY A 113 -6.55 19.82 7.32
CA GLY A 113 -5.86 20.62 8.33
C GLY A 113 -4.39 20.87 7.96
N THR A 114 -3.59 21.26 8.96
CA THR A 114 -2.15 21.47 8.78
C THR A 114 -1.40 20.32 9.43
N THR A 115 -0.73 19.50 8.63
CA THR A 115 0.18 18.46 9.12
C THR A 115 1.61 18.89 8.84
N ALA A 116 2.51 18.62 9.79
CA ALA A 116 3.93 18.82 9.56
C ALA A 116 4.45 17.73 8.61
N ILE A 117 5.21 18.15 7.60
CA ILE A 117 5.95 17.25 6.73
C ILE A 117 7.37 17.16 7.29
N PRO A 118 7.94 15.95 7.49
CA PRO A 118 9.30 15.82 7.98
C PRO A 118 10.32 16.44 7.02
N ASP A 119 11.48 16.80 7.56
CA ASP A 119 12.61 17.25 6.76
C ASP A 119 13.06 16.17 5.75
N GLY A 120 13.59 16.59 4.61
CA GLY A 120 14.06 15.71 3.53
C GLY A 120 13.01 15.38 2.47
N TRP A 121 11.72 15.61 2.75
CA TRP A 121 10.65 15.47 1.78
C TRP A 121 10.52 16.71 0.90
N THR A 122 10.56 16.52 -0.42
CA THR A 122 10.36 17.58 -1.42
C THR A 122 8.94 17.52 -1.96
N LYS A 123 8.21 18.64 -1.95
CA LYS A 123 6.86 18.68 -2.51
C LYS A 123 6.92 18.48 -4.03
N GLU A 124 6.12 17.55 -4.53
CA GLU A 124 6.00 17.24 -5.95
C GLU A 124 4.82 18.00 -6.58
N GLU A 125 4.87 18.16 -7.89
CA GLU A 125 3.71 18.65 -8.65
C GLU A 125 2.67 17.52 -8.80
N GLY A 126 1.39 17.89 -8.63
CA GLY A 126 0.27 16.96 -8.73
C GLY A 126 -0.29 16.51 -7.38
N LYS A 127 -1.39 15.74 -7.46
CA LYS A 127 -2.15 15.26 -6.32
C LYS A 127 -2.67 13.85 -6.58
N VAL A 128 -2.88 13.08 -5.52
CA VAL A 128 -3.67 11.86 -5.57
C VAL A 128 -5.08 12.19 -5.09
N SER A 129 -6.09 11.91 -5.91
CA SER A 129 -7.49 12.09 -5.54
C SER A 129 -8.08 10.76 -5.13
N TRP A 130 -8.85 10.75 -4.05
CA TRP A 130 -9.53 9.56 -3.55
C TRP A 130 -10.91 9.90 -2.99
N LYS A 131 -11.73 8.87 -2.77
CA LYS A 131 -13.12 9.04 -2.31
C LYS A 131 -13.45 8.13 -1.13
N SER A 132 -14.26 8.65 -0.22
CA SER A 132 -15.00 7.85 0.78
C SER A 132 -16.48 7.89 0.40
N GLY A 133 -17.00 6.77 -0.10
CA GLY A 133 -18.28 6.79 -0.81
C GLY A 133 -18.25 7.79 -1.97
N ASN A 134 -19.14 8.78 -1.93
CA ASN A 134 -19.21 9.85 -2.94
C ASN A 134 -18.39 11.11 -2.60
N MET A 135 -17.82 11.18 -1.39
CA MET A 135 -17.10 12.37 -0.94
C MET A 135 -15.67 12.38 -1.48
N PRO A 136 -15.25 13.41 -2.24
CA PRO A 136 -13.90 13.52 -2.78
C PRO A 136 -12.92 14.11 -1.76
N PHE A 137 -11.68 13.64 -1.82
CA PHE A 137 -10.55 14.12 -1.04
C PHE A 137 -9.28 14.08 -1.89
N THR A 138 -8.25 14.79 -1.43
CA THR A 138 -6.96 14.83 -2.12
C THR A 138 -5.80 14.65 -1.16
N ASP A 139 -4.70 14.11 -1.69
CA ASP A 139 -3.40 14.12 -1.06
C ASP A 139 -2.44 15.04 -1.83
N SER A 140 -1.68 15.82 -1.10
CA SER A 140 -0.42 16.39 -1.59
C SER A 140 0.63 15.28 -1.65
N VAL A 141 1.46 15.31 -2.70
CA VAL A 141 2.55 14.34 -2.91
C VAL A 141 3.88 14.98 -2.54
N TYR A 142 4.70 14.26 -1.77
CA TYR A 142 6.07 14.63 -1.48
C TYR A 142 6.98 13.47 -1.84
N SER A 143 8.24 13.72 -2.19
CA SER A 143 9.20 12.67 -2.50
C SER A 143 10.50 12.79 -1.73
N TRP A 144 11.18 11.65 -1.59
CA TRP A 144 12.50 11.57 -0.98
C TRP A 144 13.28 10.39 -1.56
N GLU A 145 14.55 10.61 -1.89
CA GLU A 145 15.48 9.55 -2.25
C GLU A 145 16.00 8.88 -0.97
N VAL A 146 15.70 7.59 -0.81
CA VAL A 146 16.00 6.85 0.41
C VAL A 146 16.89 5.64 0.12
N PRO A 147 17.86 5.33 1.00
CA PRO A 147 18.63 4.10 0.89
C PRO A 147 17.77 2.87 1.21
N ALA A 148 18.34 1.68 1.00
CA ALA A 148 17.79 0.46 1.59
C ALA A 148 17.75 0.59 3.13
N GLY A 149 16.80 -0.11 3.76
CA GLY A 149 16.61 -0.13 5.20
C GLY A 149 15.27 0.46 5.64
N LYS A 150 15.21 0.88 6.90
CA LYS A 150 13.98 1.35 7.53
C LYS A 150 13.61 2.76 7.05
N LEU A 151 12.41 2.91 6.52
CA LEU A 151 11.78 4.19 6.20
C LEU A 151 10.65 4.46 7.20
N GLU A 152 10.78 5.54 7.95
CA GLU A 152 9.76 6.01 8.90
C GLU A 152 8.72 6.86 8.19
N ILE A 153 7.44 6.53 8.39
CA ILE A 153 6.30 7.27 7.86
C ILE A 153 5.61 7.99 9.02
N PRO A 154 5.56 9.33 9.01
CA PRO A 154 5.04 10.11 10.12
C PRO A 154 3.53 9.92 10.27
N ALA A 155 3.03 10.14 11.49
CA ALA A 155 1.61 10.28 11.76
C ALA A 155 1.04 11.50 11.02
N HIS A 156 -0.26 11.45 10.69
CA HIS A 156 -1.00 12.60 10.19
C HIS A 156 -1.83 13.21 11.32
N ASN A 157 -1.40 14.36 11.84
CA ASN A 157 -2.05 15.05 12.96
C ASN A 157 -2.90 16.25 12.53
N GLY A 158 -2.99 16.55 11.23
CA GLY A 158 -3.84 17.60 10.73
C GLY A 158 -5.32 17.30 11.01
N LYS A 159 -6.06 18.32 11.47
CA LYS A 159 -7.45 18.19 11.89
C LYS A 159 -8.30 19.28 11.28
N GLU A 160 -9.51 18.94 10.87
CA GLU A 160 -10.53 19.88 10.44
C GLU A 160 -11.86 19.50 11.09
N GLY A 161 -12.49 20.45 11.78
CA GLY A 161 -13.63 20.15 12.65
C GLY A 161 -13.29 19.06 13.68
N ASN A 162 -14.09 17.99 13.69
CA ASN A 162 -13.94 16.87 14.62
C ASN A 162 -13.14 15.69 14.06
N ALA A 163 -12.65 15.77 12.81
CA ALA A 163 -11.99 14.66 12.15
C ALA A 163 -10.52 14.96 11.86
N PHE A 164 -9.65 14.00 12.16
CA PHE A 164 -8.24 14.03 11.75
C PHE A 164 -8.07 13.55 10.31
N GLY A 165 -6.93 13.89 9.71
CA GLY A 165 -6.46 13.32 8.46
C GLY A 165 -6.30 11.81 8.55
N ILE A 166 -6.15 11.16 7.39
CA ILE A 166 -5.94 9.71 7.32
C ILE A 166 -4.43 9.43 7.40
N PRO A 167 -4.00 8.22 7.79
CA PRO A 167 -2.60 7.85 7.73
C PRO A 167 -1.98 8.16 6.36
N ASN A 168 -0.74 8.64 6.38
CA ASN A 168 0.01 8.82 5.15
C ASN A 168 0.18 7.45 4.48
N ALA A 169 0.15 7.41 3.14
CA ALA A 169 0.60 6.25 2.39
C ALA A 169 1.97 6.56 1.79
N VAL A 170 2.75 5.52 1.49
CA VAL A 170 4.00 5.68 0.75
C VAL A 170 3.97 4.82 -0.50
N VAL A 171 4.21 5.45 -1.65
CA VAL A 171 4.43 4.76 -2.93
C VAL A 171 5.93 4.70 -3.14
N VAL A 172 6.47 3.55 -3.55
CA VAL A 172 7.92 3.40 -3.75
C VAL A 172 8.24 3.10 -5.20
N ASP A 173 9.26 3.77 -5.72
CA ASP A 173 9.87 3.48 -7.00
C ASP A 173 11.29 2.95 -6.78
N TYR A 174 11.42 1.63 -6.83
CA TYR A 174 12.72 1.00 -6.61
C TYR A 174 13.66 1.25 -7.78
N ARG A 175 14.91 1.58 -7.45
CA ARG A 175 15.98 1.69 -8.44
C ARG A 175 16.63 0.33 -8.74
#